data_AF-A0A7Y5DCJ9-F1
#
_entry.id   AF-A0A7Y5DCJ9-F1
#
_cell.length_a   1.000
_cell.length_b   1.000
_cell.length_c   1.000
_cell.angle_alpha   90.00
_cell.angle_beta   90.00
_cell.angle_gamma   90.00
#
_symmetry.space_group_name_H-M   'P 1'
#
loop_
_entity.id
_entity.type
_entity.pdbx_description
1 polymer ?
#
loop_
_entity_poly.entity_id
_entity_poly.type
_entity_poly.pdbx_seq_one_letter_code
_entity_poly.pdbx_strand_id
1 'polypeptide(L)'
;MAANVPLTIQTCVYNNYGNIVCIGNNVLQLGYGTPNLYWAIVVDRTNLNVVANFTFSDNSNVPSQLAPYQGNPQYMLILSTMQLSSTNLPVGNLYKFLISQGAGTELQRIEQIYAALNCGTWGNLGYTLVTVLDTTGGYDYSEYYQQAFVSTLQLIPVQVGSGVMYTPAPY
;
A
#
# COMPACT_ATOMS: atom_id res chain seq x y z
N MET A 1 1.74 -3.30 28.60
CA MET A 1 1.27 -3.48 27.21
C MET A 1 2.14 -2.58 26.35
N ALA A 2 2.60 -3.02 25.17
CA ALA A 2 3.38 -2.15 24.29
C ALA A 2 2.52 -0.94 23.85
N ALA A 3 3.15 0.16 23.45
CA ALA A 3 2.44 1.36 23.00
C ALA A 3 2.03 1.25 21.52
N ASN A 4 0.95 1.94 21.14
CA ASN A 4 0.58 2.11 19.74
C ASN A 4 1.69 2.87 19.01
N VAL A 5 1.97 2.48 17.77
CA VAL A 5 2.98 3.14 16.91
C VAL A 5 2.26 3.86 15.78
N PRO A 6 2.50 5.18 15.56
CA PRO A 6 1.87 5.89 14.47
C PRO A 6 2.38 5.39 13.11
N LEU A 7 1.49 5.26 12.14
CA LEU A 7 1.81 4.99 10.75
C LEU A 7 1.26 6.12 9.88
N THR A 8 2.10 6.74 9.07
CA THR A 8 1.69 7.82 8.16
C THR A 8 2.27 7.57 6.78
N ILE A 9 1.44 7.69 5.76
CA ILE A 9 1.81 7.43 4.38
C ILE A 9 1.41 8.63 3.53
N GLN A 10 2.41 9.30 2.97
CA GLN A 10 2.24 10.26 1.88
C GLN A 10 2.32 9.51 0.56
N THR A 11 1.22 9.49 -0.17
CA THR A 11 1.16 8.94 -1.52
C THR A 11 1.18 10.07 -2.52
N CYS A 12 2.13 10.00 -3.44
CA CYS A 12 2.34 11.03 -4.41
C CYS A 12 1.55 10.78 -5.70
N VAL A 13 0.92 11.84 -6.16
CA VAL A 13 0.01 11.84 -7.30
C VAL A 13 0.62 12.62 -8.48
N TYR A 14 1.73 13.35 -8.24
CA TYR A 14 2.48 14.13 -9.23
C TYR A 14 3.99 13.89 -9.13
N ASN A 15 4.70 13.81 -10.25
CA ASN A 15 6.16 13.59 -10.32
C ASN A 15 7.09 14.63 -9.65
N ASN A 16 6.58 15.62 -8.92
CA ASN A 16 7.37 16.64 -8.22
C ASN A 16 7.54 16.34 -6.72
N TYR A 17 6.84 15.35 -6.18
CA TYR A 17 6.99 14.90 -4.79
C TYR A 17 7.28 13.39 -4.74
N GLY A 18 7.89 12.95 -3.65
CA GLY A 18 8.14 11.54 -3.38
C GLY A 18 7.05 10.92 -2.50
N ASN A 19 7.03 9.59 -2.45
CA ASN A 19 6.25 8.88 -1.44
C ASN A 19 7.05 8.83 -0.14
N ILE A 20 6.35 8.94 0.99
CA ILE A 20 6.96 8.86 2.32
C ILE A 20 6.13 7.91 3.17
N VAL A 21 6.80 7.00 3.86
CA VAL A 21 6.19 6.11 4.86
C VAL A 21 6.90 6.31 6.18
N CYS A 22 6.16 6.75 7.20
CA CYS A 22 6.64 6.93 8.56
C CYS A 22 6.04 5.85 9.46
N ILE A 23 6.90 5.04 10.10
CA ILE A 23 6.52 4.02 11.09
C ILE A 23 7.18 4.41 12.41
N GLY A 24 6.43 5.02 13.32
CA GLY A 24 7.00 5.61 14.53
C GLY A 24 8.06 6.66 14.18
N ASN A 25 9.31 6.39 14.53
CA ASN A 25 10.46 7.25 14.23
C ASN A 25 11.22 6.84 12.95
N ASN A 26 10.85 5.73 12.31
CA ASN A 26 11.49 5.27 11.09
C ASN A 26 10.80 5.92 9.87
N VAL A 27 11.59 6.54 8.99
CA VAL A 27 11.10 7.22 7.79
C VAL A 27 11.71 6.58 6.56
N LEU A 28 10.85 6.11 5.67
CA LEU A 28 11.20 5.57 4.36
C LEU A 28 10.75 6.57 3.30
N GLN A 29 11.59 6.77 2.29
CA GLN A 29 11.30 7.70 1.21
C GLN A 29 11.56 7.03 -0.12
N LEU A 30 10.64 7.23 -1.07
CA LEU A 30 10.85 6.95 -2.47
C LEU A 30 10.94 8.28 -3.20
N GLY A 31 12.08 8.52 -3.86
CA GLY A 31 12.31 9.71 -4.66
C GLY A 31 11.29 9.86 -5.78
N TYR A 32 11.12 11.09 -6.26
CA TYR A 32 10.21 11.42 -7.35
C TYR A 32 10.76 10.96 -8.72
N GLY A 33 9.89 10.89 -9.72
CA GLY A 33 10.31 10.94 -11.14
C GLY A 33 9.87 9.78 -12.03
N THR A 34 9.41 8.65 -11.50
CA THR A 34 8.89 7.55 -12.32
C THR A 34 7.38 7.40 -12.10
N PRO A 35 6.54 7.86 -13.05
CA PRO A 35 5.09 7.64 -12.98
C PRO A 35 4.76 6.16 -13.20
N ASN A 36 3.52 5.77 -12.93
CA ASN A 36 3.03 4.41 -13.09
C ASN A 36 3.84 3.35 -12.32
N LEU A 37 4.28 3.72 -11.11
CA LEU A 37 5.10 2.87 -10.27
C LEU A 37 4.35 2.46 -9.01
N TYR A 38 4.59 1.22 -8.59
CA TYR A 38 4.17 0.68 -7.31
C TYR A 38 5.38 0.59 -6.39
N TRP A 39 5.21 1.00 -5.14
CA TRP A 39 6.21 0.89 -4.09
C TRP A 39 5.70 -0.04 -3.00
N ALA A 40 6.36 -1.19 -2.84
CA ALA A 40 6.00 -2.18 -1.84
C ALA A 40 7.05 -2.21 -0.71
N ILE A 41 6.55 -2.13 0.51
CA ILE A 41 7.31 -2.23 1.74
C ILE A 41 6.71 -3.36 2.56
N VAL A 42 7.52 -4.37 2.87
CA VAL A 42 7.12 -5.47 3.75
C VAL A 42 7.78 -5.26 5.10
N VAL A 43 6.97 -5.33 6.15
CA VAL A 43 7.39 -5.08 7.53
C VAL A 43 7.09 -6.30 8.39
N ASP A 44 8.04 -6.73 9.21
CA ASP A 44 7.84 -7.73 10.25
C ASP A 44 7.06 -7.10 11.41
N ARG A 45 5.88 -7.63 11.70
CA ARG A 45 4.95 -7.10 12.71
C ARG A 45 5.43 -7.34 14.14
N THR A 46 6.47 -8.13 14.39
CA THR A 46 6.97 -8.39 15.75
C THR A 46 7.92 -7.31 16.24
N ASN A 47 8.66 -6.67 15.32
CA ASN A 47 9.73 -5.72 15.63
C ASN A 47 9.66 -4.44 14.78
N LEU A 48 8.73 -4.35 13.83
CA LEU A 48 8.54 -3.24 12.89
C LEU A 48 9.74 -2.98 11.96
N ASN A 49 10.61 -3.96 11.77
CA ASN A 49 11.70 -3.89 10.80
C ASN A 49 11.17 -4.09 9.38
N VAL A 50 11.70 -3.30 8.46
CA VAL A 50 11.48 -3.48 7.03
C VAL A 50 12.29 -4.69 6.56
N VAL A 51 11.61 -5.70 6.04
CA VAL A 51 12.22 -6.95 5.54
C VAL A 51 12.26 -7.02 4.01
N ALA A 52 11.47 -6.20 3.32
CA ALA A 52 11.59 -5.95 1.88
C ALA A 52 11.16 -4.51 1.55
N ASN A 53 11.83 -3.90 0.59
CA ASN A 53 11.53 -2.55 0.10
C ASN A 53 11.94 -2.49 -1.38
N PHE A 54 10.95 -2.43 -2.28
CA PHE A 54 11.20 -2.46 -3.72
C PHE A 54 10.08 -1.79 -4.51
N THR A 55 10.36 -1.49 -5.77
CA THR A 55 9.39 -0.93 -6.70
C THR A 55 9.15 -1.86 -7.87
N PHE A 56 8.00 -1.71 -8.53
CA PHE A 56 7.64 -2.46 -9.73
C PHE A 56 6.62 -1.67 -10.56
N SER A 57 6.56 -1.94 -11.87
CA SER A 57 5.63 -1.28 -12.80
C SER A 57 4.67 -2.25 -13.51
N ASP A 58 4.87 -3.57 -13.35
CA ASP A 58 3.92 -4.58 -13.83
C ASP A 58 2.63 -4.47 -13.00
N ASN A 59 1.55 -4.04 -13.66
CA ASN A 59 0.24 -3.86 -13.05
C ASN A 59 -0.64 -5.11 -13.16
N SER A 60 -0.15 -6.21 -13.73
CA SER A 60 -0.93 -7.41 -14.03
C SER A 60 -0.53 -8.62 -13.17
N ASN A 61 0.74 -8.73 -12.76
CA ASN A 61 1.26 -9.83 -11.96
C ASN A 61 1.72 -9.35 -10.58
N VAL A 62 1.63 -10.26 -9.61
CA VAL A 62 2.20 -10.01 -8.29
C VAL A 62 3.72 -10.16 -8.36
N PRO A 63 4.51 -9.20 -7.84
CA PRO A 63 5.96 -9.30 -7.84
C PRO A 63 6.45 -10.55 -7.10
N SER A 64 7.42 -11.26 -7.69
CA SER A 64 7.99 -12.47 -7.08
C SER A 64 8.68 -12.18 -5.74
N GLN A 65 9.13 -10.94 -5.51
CA GLN A 65 9.66 -10.49 -4.22
C GLN A 65 8.65 -10.58 -3.08
N LEU A 66 7.33 -10.64 -3.35
CA LEU A 66 6.31 -10.85 -2.30
C LEU A 66 6.13 -12.32 -1.92
N ALA A 67 6.53 -13.26 -2.77
CA ALA A 67 6.25 -14.68 -2.58
C ALA A 67 6.67 -15.25 -1.20
N PRO A 68 7.82 -14.87 -0.60
CA PRO A 68 8.21 -15.37 0.71
C PRO A 68 7.30 -14.95 1.87
N TYR A 69 6.49 -13.90 1.68
CA TYR A 69 5.71 -13.26 2.74
C TYR A 69 4.20 -13.52 2.61
N GLN A 70 3.75 -14.01 1.47
CA GLN A 70 2.33 -14.26 1.20
C GLN A 70 1.76 -15.36 2.09
N GLY A 71 0.58 -15.11 2.65
CA GLY A 71 -0.11 -16.04 3.55
C GLY A 71 0.52 -16.14 4.94
N ASN A 72 1.50 -15.30 5.26
CA ASN A 72 2.15 -15.29 6.56
C ASN A 72 1.70 -14.08 7.40
N PRO A 73 0.98 -14.32 8.50
CA PRO A 73 0.48 -13.25 9.37
C PRO A 73 1.58 -12.47 10.05
N GLN A 74 2.83 -12.94 10.12
CA GLN A 74 3.92 -12.18 10.72
C GLN A 74 4.23 -10.89 9.95
N TYR A 75 3.88 -10.82 8.67
CA TYR A 75 4.25 -9.70 7.82
C TYR A 75 3.04 -8.83 7.46
N MET A 76 3.31 -7.53 7.33
CA MET A 76 2.37 -6.59 6.72
C MET A 76 2.97 -5.96 5.48
N LEU A 77 2.11 -5.65 4.51
CA LEU A 77 2.43 -4.93 3.29
C LEU A 77 1.92 -3.50 3.40
N ILE A 78 2.79 -2.56 3.08
CA ILE A 78 2.45 -1.18 2.73
C ILE A 78 2.74 -1.04 1.24
N LEU A 79 1.69 -0.86 0.45
CA LEU A 79 1.78 -0.58 -0.98
C LEU A 79 1.39 0.88 -1.19
N SER A 80 2.23 1.66 -1.86
CA SER A 80 1.91 3.04 -2.23
C SER A 80 2.29 3.27 -3.69
N THR A 81 1.47 3.98 -4.45
CA THR A 81 1.70 4.19 -5.89
C THR A 81 2.26 5.58 -6.16
N MET A 82 2.88 5.75 -7.33
CA MET A 82 3.38 7.03 -7.81
C MET A 82 2.73 7.37 -9.15
N GLN A 83 1.89 8.40 -9.14
CA GLN A 83 1.22 8.97 -10.32
C GLN A 83 0.75 7.87 -11.30
N LEU A 84 -0.23 7.07 -10.87
CA LEU A 84 -0.85 6.10 -11.76
C LEU A 84 -1.67 6.82 -12.83
N SER A 85 -1.60 6.28 -14.03
CA SER A 85 -2.61 6.49 -15.07
C SER A 85 -3.65 5.37 -15.03
N SER A 86 -4.82 5.64 -15.59
CA SER A 86 -5.92 4.68 -15.65
C SER A 86 -5.59 3.41 -16.44
N THR A 87 -4.59 3.44 -17.32
CA THR A 87 -4.08 2.25 -18.03
C THR A 87 -3.09 1.42 -17.20
N ASN A 88 -2.60 1.96 -16.09
CA ASN A 88 -1.61 1.33 -15.21
C ASN A 88 -2.20 0.89 -13.87
N LEU A 89 -3.53 0.86 -13.74
CA LEU A 89 -4.23 0.36 -12.58
C LEU A 89 -3.95 -1.14 -12.37
N PRO A 90 -4.05 -1.65 -11.13
CA PRO A 90 -3.95 -3.09 -10.89
C PRO A 90 -5.01 -3.83 -11.70
N VAL A 91 -4.57 -4.85 -12.43
CA VAL A 91 -5.42 -5.77 -13.21
C VAL A 91 -4.98 -7.20 -12.97
N GLY A 92 -5.77 -8.16 -13.46
CA GLY A 92 -5.38 -9.58 -13.49
C GLY A 92 -5.05 -10.15 -12.10
N ASN A 93 -3.87 -10.76 -11.99
CA ASN A 93 -3.42 -11.42 -10.77
C ASN A 93 -3.06 -10.42 -9.68
N LEU A 94 -2.52 -9.25 -10.04
CA LEU A 94 -2.23 -8.20 -9.07
C LEU A 94 -3.53 -7.67 -8.44
N TYR A 95 -4.55 -7.36 -9.24
CA TYR A 95 -5.85 -6.93 -8.72
C TYR A 95 -6.45 -7.95 -7.75
N LYS A 96 -6.52 -9.24 -8.16
CA LYS A 96 -7.04 -10.32 -7.31
C LYS A 96 -6.25 -10.46 -6.02
N PHE A 97 -4.94 -10.32 -6.08
CA PHE A 97 -4.09 -10.33 -4.91
C PHE A 97 -4.45 -9.18 -3.97
N LEU A 98 -4.51 -7.93 -4.45
CA LEU A 98 -4.85 -6.79 -3.61
C LEU A 98 -6.22 -6.95 -2.94
N ILE A 99 -7.24 -7.41 -3.68
CA ILE A 99 -8.55 -7.74 -3.12
C ILE A 99 -8.45 -8.83 -2.04
N SER A 100 -7.67 -9.89 -2.27
CA SER A 100 -7.47 -10.95 -1.26
C SER A 100 -6.77 -10.46 0.01
N GLN A 101 -6.02 -9.36 -0.09
CA GLN A 101 -5.39 -8.69 1.04
C GLN A 101 -6.26 -7.57 1.62
N GLY A 102 -7.54 -7.51 1.24
CA GLY A 102 -8.49 -6.55 1.81
C GLY A 102 -8.43 -5.16 1.21
N ALA A 103 -7.88 -4.98 0.00
CA ALA A 103 -8.23 -3.82 -0.81
C ALA A 103 -9.75 -3.77 -1.01
N GLY A 104 -10.33 -2.59 -0.83
CA GLY A 104 -11.76 -2.43 -0.65
C GLY A 104 -12.35 -1.43 -1.64
N THR A 105 -13.18 -0.54 -1.11
CA THR A 105 -13.98 0.43 -1.86
C THR A 105 -13.12 1.32 -2.76
N GLU A 106 -11.91 1.68 -2.33
CA GLU A 106 -11.08 2.61 -3.10
C GLU A 106 -10.51 1.96 -4.36
N LEU A 107 -10.04 0.72 -4.28
CA LEU A 107 -9.61 -0.03 -5.47
C LEU A 107 -10.79 -0.28 -6.45
N GLN A 108 -11.97 -0.61 -5.93
CA GLN A 108 -13.19 -0.78 -6.74
C GLN A 108 -13.63 0.54 -7.41
N ARG A 109 -13.54 1.67 -6.69
CA ARG A 109 -13.85 3.00 -7.23
C ARG A 109 -12.94 3.34 -8.41
N ILE A 110 -11.64 3.08 -8.26
CA ILE A 110 -10.64 3.28 -9.31
C ILE A 110 -10.95 2.43 -10.55
N GLU A 111 -11.30 1.16 -10.37
CA GLU A 111 -11.68 0.25 -11.46
C GLU A 111 -12.95 0.74 -12.18
N GLN A 112 -13.96 1.16 -11.43
CA GLN A 112 -15.21 1.69 -12.00
C GLN A 112 -14.97 2.95 -12.85
N ILE A 113 -14.10 3.86 -12.39
CA ILE A 113 -13.71 5.05 -13.14
C ILE A 113 -13.07 4.66 -14.47
N TYR A 114 -12.16 3.69 -14.46
CA TYR A 114 -11.53 3.23 -15.70
C TYR A 114 -12.54 2.59 -16.67
N ALA A 115 -13.46 1.78 -16.16
CA ALA A 115 -14.53 1.20 -16.97
C ALA A 115 -15.42 2.29 -17.62
N ALA A 116 -15.73 3.36 -16.88
CA ALA A 116 -16.53 4.48 -17.38
C ALA A 116 -15.80 5.30 -18.47
N LEU A 117 -14.47 5.35 -18.43
CA LEU A 117 -13.67 6.10 -19.41
C LEU A 117 -13.66 5.48 -20.81
N ASN A 118 -13.96 4.19 -20.94
CA ASN A 118 -14.11 3.47 -22.22
C ASN A 118 -13.04 3.87 -23.28
N CYS A 119 -11.77 3.58 -22.98
CA CYS A 119 -10.54 3.97 -23.72
C CYS A 119 -10.01 5.39 -23.46
N GLY A 120 -10.67 6.20 -22.61
CA GLY A 120 -10.12 7.44 -22.08
C GLY A 120 -8.96 7.19 -21.10
N THR A 121 -8.04 8.15 -21.00
CA THR A 121 -6.94 8.11 -20.04
C THR A 121 -7.09 9.24 -19.03
N TRP A 122 -7.14 8.89 -17.74
CA TRP A 122 -6.91 9.83 -16.64
C TRP A 122 -5.55 9.55 -16.02
N GLY A 123 -4.77 10.61 -15.79
CA GLY A 123 -3.51 10.53 -15.07
C GLY A 123 -3.68 10.98 -13.62
N ASN A 124 -2.57 10.93 -12.87
CA ASN A 124 -2.48 11.51 -11.54
C ASN A 124 -3.50 10.88 -10.57
N LEU A 125 -3.49 9.55 -10.52
CA LEU A 125 -4.10 8.78 -9.46
C LEU A 125 -3.03 8.37 -8.44
N GLY A 126 -3.31 8.56 -7.16
CA GLY A 126 -2.59 7.90 -6.08
C GLY A 126 -3.46 6.82 -5.44
N TYR A 127 -2.82 5.73 -5.04
CA TYR A 127 -3.42 4.63 -4.29
C TYR A 127 -2.44 4.14 -3.23
N THR A 128 -2.94 3.82 -2.05
CA THR A 128 -2.16 3.10 -1.04
C THR A 128 -3.01 2.04 -0.37
N LEU A 129 -2.38 0.93 0.02
CA LEU A 129 -2.96 -0.17 0.77
C LEU A 129 -2.03 -0.54 1.93
N VAL A 130 -2.57 -0.68 3.12
CA VAL A 130 -1.89 -1.25 4.29
C VAL A 130 -2.64 -2.49 4.74
N THR A 131 -1.96 -3.62 4.82
CA THR A 131 -2.61 -4.91 5.08
C THR A 131 -1.68 -5.91 5.73
N VAL A 132 -2.25 -6.83 6.52
CA VAL A 132 -1.53 -8.03 6.98
C VAL A 132 -1.57 -9.08 5.88
N LEU A 133 -0.44 -9.75 5.62
CA LEU A 133 -0.30 -10.72 4.54
C LEU A 133 -0.94 -12.10 4.84
N ASP A 134 -2.13 -12.12 5.44
CA ASP A 134 -2.85 -13.33 5.90
C ASP A 134 -4.36 -13.32 5.62
N THR A 135 -4.84 -12.38 4.78
CA THR A 135 -6.26 -12.18 4.40
C THR A 135 -7.17 -11.52 5.45
N THR A 136 -6.64 -11.05 6.58
CA THR A 136 -7.45 -10.49 7.69
C THR A 136 -8.07 -9.10 7.40
N GLY A 137 -7.82 -8.55 6.21
CA GLY A 137 -8.33 -7.25 5.77
C GLY A 137 -7.25 -6.18 5.70
N GLY A 138 -7.54 -5.10 4.97
CA GLY A 138 -6.63 -3.99 4.74
C GLY A 138 -7.35 -2.65 4.75
N TYR A 139 -6.54 -1.58 4.77
CA TYR A 139 -7.00 -0.21 4.67
C TYR A 139 -6.43 0.40 3.41
N ASP A 140 -7.31 0.83 2.50
CA ASP A 140 -6.92 1.51 1.29
C ASP A 140 -7.45 2.94 1.19
N TYR A 141 -6.70 3.75 0.45
CA TYR A 141 -7.00 5.16 0.21
C TYR A 141 -6.65 5.48 -1.23
N SER A 142 -7.48 6.27 -1.91
CA SER A 142 -7.20 6.75 -3.24
C SER A 142 -7.64 8.19 -3.48
N GLU A 143 -6.91 8.88 -4.34
CA GLU A 143 -7.24 10.24 -4.73
C GLU A 143 -6.84 10.53 -6.18
N TYR A 144 -7.69 11.29 -6.87
CA TYR A 144 -7.40 11.87 -8.17
C TYR A 144 -7.03 13.34 -8.01
N TYR A 145 -6.04 13.80 -8.77
CA TYR A 145 -5.83 15.23 -9.04
C TYR A 145 -5.41 16.13 -7.86
N GLN A 146 -5.21 15.61 -6.65
CA GLN A 146 -4.47 16.31 -5.58
C GLN A 146 -2.95 16.19 -5.82
N GLN A 147 -2.12 17.10 -5.30
CA GLN A 147 -0.66 17.03 -5.48
C GLN A 147 -0.03 15.79 -4.81
N ALA A 148 -0.51 15.48 -3.61
CA ALA A 148 -0.26 14.27 -2.84
C ALA A 148 -1.40 14.15 -1.81
N PHE A 149 -1.63 12.95 -1.27
CA PHE A 149 -2.49 12.80 -0.10
C PHE A 149 -1.76 12.08 1.02
N VAL A 150 -2.15 12.40 2.25
CA VAL A 150 -1.61 11.78 3.46
C VAL A 150 -2.68 10.93 4.10
N SER A 151 -2.35 9.67 4.34
CA SER A 151 -3.18 8.73 5.09
C SER A 151 -2.50 8.39 6.41
N THR A 152 -3.28 8.27 7.48
CA THR A 152 -2.79 7.97 8.82
C THR A 152 -3.50 6.74 9.37
N LEU A 153 -2.71 5.86 9.97
CA LEU A 153 -3.15 4.65 10.68
C LEU A 153 -2.39 4.59 12.02
N GLN A 154 -2.80 3.68 12.89
CA GLN A 154 -2.04 3.26 14.05
C GLN A 154 -1.69 1.79 13.94
N LEU A 155 -0.53 1.41 14.45
CA LEU A 155 -0.13 0.04 14.65
C LEU A 155 -0.39 -0.32 16.10
N ILE A 156 -1.45 -1.12 16.33
CA ILE A 156 -1.90 -1.54 17.66
C ILE A 156 -1.18 -2.84 18.04
N PRO A 157 -0.54 -2.92 19.21
CA PRO A 157 0.08 -4.16 19.67
C PRO A 157 -0.99 -5.16 20.14
N VAL A 158 -1.02 -6.30 19.51
CA VAL A 158 -1.91 -7.43 19.81
C VAL A 158 -1.07 -8.58 20.37
N GLN A 159 -1.54 -9.20 21.46
CA GLN A 159 -0.89 -10.40 22.02
C GLN A 159 -1.19 -11.61 21.12
N VAL A 160 -0.15 -12.30 20.67
CA VAL A 160 -0.24 -13.52 19.88
C VAL A 160 0.65 -14.58 20.53
N GLY A 161 0.02 -15.54 21.22
CA GLY A 161 0.74 -16.49 22.07
C GLY A 161 1.49 -15.78 23.20
N SER A 162 2.80 -15.99 23.28
CA SER A 162 3.69 -15.31 24.24
C SER A 162 4.32 -14.02 23.71
N GLY A 163 4.02 -13.63 22.46
CA GLY A 163 4.62 -12.49 21.78
C GLY A 163 3.63 -11.37 21.48
N VAL A 164 4.16 -10.26 20.97
CA VAL A 164 3.38 -9.11 20.48
C VAL A 164 3.55 -9.00 18.98
N MET A 165 2.44 -8.78 18.27
CA MET A 165 2.43 -8.38 16.88
C MET A 165 1.66 -7.08 16.72
N TYR A 166 2.14 -6.20 15.86
CA TYR A 166 1.52 -4.93 15.55
C TYR A 166 0.53 -5.07 14.40
N THR A 167 -0.71 -4.61 14.58
CA THR A 167 -1.77 -4.68 13.56
C THR A 167 -2.18 -3.27 13.14
N PRO A 168 -2.28 -2.98 11.84
CA PRO A 168 -2.81 -1.69 11.37
C PRO A 168 -4.27 -1.52 11.79
N ALA A 169 -4.62 -0.29 12.17
CA ALA A 169 -5.96 0.14 12.54
C ALA A 169 -6.16 1.61 12.17
N PRO A 170 -7.39 2.05 11.87
CA PRO A 170 -7.68 3.45 11.64
C PRO A 170 -7.40 4.27 12.91
N TYR A 171 -7.00 5.52 12.72
CA TYR A 171 -6.88 6.49 13.81
C TYR A 171 -8.25 6.86 14.39
#